data_AF-A0A4Z1JRD3-F1
#
_entry.id   AF-A0A4Z1JRD3-F1
#
_cell.length_a   1.000
_cell.length_b   1.000
_cell.length_c   1.000
_cell.angle_alpha   90.00
_cell.angle_beta   90.00
_cell.angle_gamma   90.00
#
_symmetry.space_group_name_H-M   'P 1'
#
loop_
_entity.id
_entity.type
_entity.pdbx_description
1 polymer ?
#
loop_
_entity_poly.entity_id
_entity_poly.type
_entity_poly.pdbx_seq_one_letter_code
_entity_poly.pdbx_strand_id
1 'polypeptide(L)'
;MGLIRSTFTTALLGAAGATSGWAFWTRNSRFIPVSPSDPIFSSAAYMRQNPNRNPATQDLCQRKVPLSKIKPHLLEKEGKLVEAFCAGVWGGLGYSYQRSYLSKKYQNTTTTSHQLWEPSQLLSSTYEVGTQITDHFEVVSKTPTSIIVRCGDSPLVTGVRDSDGLFEMKASVDQNEGVAVFELKSVFFKGTGKSTEKPMPAHVEFAHRLYTKLWMETAVENCVM
;
A
#
# COMPACT_ATOMS: atom_id res chain seq x y z
N MET A 1 10.83 41.40 -20.39
CA MET A 1 11.36 40.78 -19.15
C MET A 1 10.33 40.63 -18.00
N GLY A 2 9.06 41.08 -18.12
CA GLY A 2 8.08 40.99 -17.02
C GLY A 2 7.28 39.67 -16.95
N LEU A 3 6.79 39.17 -18.09
CA LEU A 3 5.90 38.00 -18.13
C LEU A 3 6.60 36.69 -17.73
N ILE A 4 7.81 36.46 -18.23
CA ILE A 4 8.62 35.27 -17.89
C ILE A 4 8.98 35.26 -16.39
N ARG A 5 9.34 36.41 -15.82
CA ARG A 5 9.66 36.52 -14.39
C ARG A 5 8.42 36.28 -13.51
N SER A 6 7.25 36.76 -13.95
CA SER A 6 5.97 36.53 -13.26
C SER A 6 5.56 35.05 -13.30
N THR A 7 5.67 34.37 -14.45
CA THR A 7 5.30 32.95 -14.56
C THR A 7 6.25 32.05 -13.76
N PHE A 8 7.56 32.34 -13.76
CA PHE A 8 8.51 31.62 -12.90
C PHE A 8 8.22 31.82 -11.42
N THR A 9 7.88 33.04 -10.99
CA THR A 9 7.57 33.33 -9.58
C THR A 9 6.28 32.63 -9.14
N THR A 10 5.23 32.66 -9.98
CA THR A 10 3.97 31.96 -9.71
C THR A 10 4.15 30.44 -9.69
N ALA A 11 4.95 29.88 -10.60
CA ALA A 11 5.26 28.45 -10.62
C ALA A 11 6.06 28.02 -9.36
N LEU A 12 7.04 28.83 -8.93
CA LEU A 12 7.80 28.59 -7.71
C LEU A 12 6.92 28.65 -6.45
N LEU A 13 6.08 29.68 -6.32
CA LEU A 13 5.15 29.81 -5.20
C LEU A 13 4.11 28.69 -5.19
N GLY A 14 3.61 28.30 -6.36
CA GLY A 14 2.69 27.16 -6.52
C GLY A 14 3.34 25.84 -6.09
N ALA A 15 4.56 25.56 -6.55
CA ALA A 15 5.29 24.35 -6.18
C ALA A 15 5.65 24.32 -4.68
N ALA A 16 6.07 25.45 -4.11
CA ALA A 16 6.36 25.58 -2.69
C ALA A 16 5.10 25.39 -1.83
N GLY A 17 3.97 25.97 -2.26
CA GLY A 17 2.66 25.79 -1.61
C GLY A 17 2.19 24.34 -1.64
N ALA A 18 2.26 23.68 -2.79
CA ALA A 18 1.90 22.27 -2.94
C ALA A 18 2.78 21.35 -2.08
N THR A 19 4.10 21.58 -2.08
CA THR A 19 5.05 20.80 -1.28
C THR A 19 4.80 20.98 0.23
N SER A 20 4.56 22.22 0.68
CA SER A 20 4.27 22.51 2.08
C SER A 20 2.93 21.93 2.52
N GLY A 21 1.90 22.05 1.67
CA GLY A 21 0.58 21.45 1.90
C GLY A 21 0.66 19.93 1.99
N TRP A 22 1.40 19.29 1.08
CA TRP A 22 1.66 17.85 1.10
C TRP A 22 2.38 17.40 2.37
N ALA A 23 3.47 18.10 2.73
CA ALA A 23 4.25 17.79 3.92
C ALA A 23 3.41 17.95 5.19
N PHE A 24 2.57 18.98 5.27
CA PHE A 24 1.66 19.18 6.38
C PHE A 24 0.59 18.09 6.43
N TRP A 25 -0.08 17.78 5.31
CA TRP A 25 -1.15 16.78 5.26
C TRP A 25 -0.64 15.40 5.67
N THR A 26 0.53 15.00 5.17
CA THR A 26 1.14 13.67 5.42
C THR A 26 2.10 13.62 6.62
N ARG A 27 2.07 14.64 7.50
CA ARG A 27 3.03 14.78 8.61
C ARG A 27 2.95 13.66 9.66
N ASN A 28 1.80 13.01 9.76
CA ASN A 28 1.54 11.96 10.73
C ASN A 28 1.88 10.57 10.19
N SER A 29 2.06 10.45 8.87
CA SER A 29 2.57 9.25 8.20
C SER A 29 4.10 9.26 8.18
N ARG A 30 4.70 8.41 9.01
CA ARG A 30 6.15 8.37 9.23
C ARG A 30 6.73 7.05 8.75
N PHE A 31 7.86 7.13 8.06
CA PHE A 31 8.61 5.92 7.72
C PHE A 31 9.48 5.49 8.90
N ILE A 32 9.35 4.24 9.30
CA ILE A 32 10.22 3.61 10.29
C ILE A 32 11.08 2.53 9.62
N PRO A 33 12.29 2.24 10.14
CA PRO A 33 13.12 1.17 9.59
C PRO A 33 12.42 -0.19 9.70
N VAL A 34 12.44 -0.97 8.62
CA VAL A 34 12.02 -2.37 8.66
C VAL A 34 13.12 -3.18 9.33
N SER A 35 12.78 -3.97 10.36
CA SER A 35 13.75 -4.83 11.03
C SER A 35 14.26 -5.91 10.06
N PRO A 36 15.58 -6.23 10.04
CA PRO A 36 16.09 -7.40 9.31
C PRO A 36 15.45 -8.72 9.74
N SER A 37 14.92 -8.79 10.96
CA SER A 37 14.23 -9.96 11.52
C SER A 37 12.70 -9.89 11.37
N ASP A 38 12.19 -8.98 10.53
CA ASP A 38 10.75 -8.84 10.34
C ASP A 38 10.13 -10.14 9.80
N PRO A 39 9.00 -10.62 10.36
CA PRO A 39 8.38 -11.88 9.95
C PRO A 39 8.09 -12.00 8.45
N ILE A 40 7.91 -10.88 7.74
CA ILE A 40 7.66 -10.87 6.30
C ILE A 40 8.77 -11.60 5.51
N PHE A 41 10.03 -11.47 5.94
CA PHE A 41 11.18 -12.10 5.28
C PHE A 41 11.28 -13.61 5.54
N SER A 42 10.62 -14.09 6.59
CA SER A 42 10.49 -15.52 6.90
C SER A 42 9.15 -16.10 6.43
N SER A 43 8.28 -15.30 5.83
CA SER A 43 6.96 -15.76 5.39
C SER A 43 7.08 -16.75 4.22
N ALA A 44 6.16 -17.71 4.17
CA ALA A 44 6.10 -18.68 3.07
C ALA A 44 5.94 -17.99 1.70
N ALA A 45 5.19 -16.88 1.65
CA ALA A 45 5.02 -16.09 0.44
C ALA A 45 6.35 -15.48 -0.04
N TYR A 46 7.12 -14.85 0.86
CA TYR A 46 8.40 -14.26 0.51
C TYR A 46 9.42 -15.31 0.07
N MET A 47 9.57 -16.39 0.85
CA MET A 47 10.56 -17.43 0.53
C MET A 47 10.24 -18.15 -0.79
N ARG A 48 8.95 -18.38 -1.09
CA ARG A 48 8.53 -19.02 -2.33
C ARG A 48 8.81 -18.15 -3.55
N GLN A 49 8.61 -16.83 -3.46
CA GLN A 49 8.77 -15.92 -4.59
C GLN A 49 10.16 -15.31 -4.72
N ASN A 50 10.99 -15.36 -3.66
CA ASN A 50 12.40 -14.97 -3.70
C ASN A 50 13.33 -16.16 -3.43
N PRO A 51 13.32 -17.21 -4.27
CA PRO A 51 14.09 -18.44 -4.02
C PRO A 51 15.60 -18.18 -3.98
N ASN A 52 16.08 -17.16 -4.69
CA ASN A 52 17.49 -16.80 -4.76
C ASN A 52 17.95 -15.86 -3.63
N ARG A 53 17.02 -15.46 -2.74
CA ARG A 53 17.28 -14.48 -1.65
C ARG A 53 17.93 -13.20 -2.18
N ASN A 54 17.42 -12.73 -3.32
CA ASN A 54 17.87 -11.47 -3.91
C ASN A 54 17.56 -10.30 -2.96
N PRO A 55 18.37 -9.22 -3.00
CA PRO A 55 18.11 -8.02 -2.22
C PRO A 55 16.70 -7.47 -2.47
N ALA A 56 16.08 -6.98 -1.40
CA ALA A 56 14.79 -6.32 -1.46
C ALA A 56 14.93 -4.81 -1.28
N THR A 57 13.99 -4.06 -1.86
CA THR A 57 13.69 -2.69 -1.45
C THR A 57 12.49 -2.76 -0.52
N GLN A 58 12.60 -2.17 0.67
CA GLN A 58 11.52 -2.19 1.65
C GLN A 58 11.30 -0.83 2.29
N ASP A 59 10.04 -0.52 2.57
CA ASP A 59 9.64 0.59 3.41
C ASP A 59 8.48 0.21 4.33
N LEU A 60 8.35 0.94 5.43
CA LEU A 60 7.28 0.78 6.40
C LEU A 60 6.78 2.16 6.83
N CYS A 61 5.62 2.54 6.30
CA CYS A 61 4.92 3.75 6.69
C CYS A 61 3.98 3.43 7.85
N GLN A 62 4.12 4.15 8.96
CA GLN A 62 3.30 4.01 10.16
C GLN A 62 2.50 5.28 10.42
N ARG A 63 1.25 5.10 10.86
CA ARG A 63 0.32 6.16 11.25
C ARG A 63 -0.42 5.74 12.53
N LYS A 64 -0.26 6.53 13.59
CA LYS A 64 -0.96 6.32 14.88
C LYS A 64 -2.17 7.24 15.02
N VAL A 65 -3.36 6.71 15.28
CA VAL A 65 -4.60 7.48 15.41
C VAL A 65 -5.23 7.24 16.78
N PRO A 66 -5.64 8.28 17.53
CA PRO A 66 -6.34 8.09 18.80
C PRO A 66 -7.58 7.21 18.64
N LEU A 67 -7.79 6.27 19.58
CA LEU A 67 -8.95 5.38 19.54
C LEU A 67 -10.28 6.14 19.54
N SER A 68 -10.32 7.32 20.19
CA SER A 68 -11.47 8.22 20.19
C SER A 68 -11.86 8.77 18.81
N LYS A 69 -11.01 8.61 17.79
CA LYS A 69 -11.30 9.01 16.40
C LYS A 69 -11.66 7.84 15.50
N ILE A 70 -11.47 6.60 15.97
CA ILE A 70 -11.78 5.40 15.20
C ILE A 70 -13.29 5.14 15.25
N LYS A 71 -13.86 4.70 14.13
CA LYS A 71 -15.26 4.26 14.08
C LYS A 71 -15.47 3.12 15.10
N PRO A 72 -16.38 3.25 16.09
CA PRO A 72 -16.49 2.29 17.19
C PRO A 72 -16.68 0.82 16.77
N HIS A 73 -17.52 0.58 15.76
CA HIS A 73 -17.80 -0.77 15.25
C HIS A 73 -16.57 -1.50 14.67
N LEU A 74 -15.49 -0.77 14.32
CA LEU A 74 -14.24 -1.39 13.86
C LEU A 74 -13.41 -1.95 15.02
N LEU A 75 -13.69 -1.52 16.26
CA LEU A 75 -13.03 -1.97 17.47
C LEU A 75 -13.80 -3.09 18.19
N GLU A 76 -15.08 -3.28 17.85
CA GLU A 76 -15.96 -4.28 18.48
C GLU A 76 -15.62 -5.73 18.08
N LYS A 77 -15.09 -5.93 16.87
CA LYS A 77 -14.78 -7.25 16.34
C LYS A 77 -13.37 -7.30 15.77
N GLU A 78 -12.62 -8.33 16.18
CA GLU A 78 -11.31 -8.61 15.62
C GLU A 78 -11.33 -8.72 14.09
N GLY A 79 -10.29 -8.25 13.41
CA GLY A 79 -10.21 -8.22 11.95
C GLY A 79 -10.86 -6.99 11.30
N LYS A 80 -11.89 -6.38 11.90
CA LYS A 80 -12.63 -5.30 11.22
C LYS A 80 -11.80 -4.06 10.96
N LEU A 81 -10.90 -3.72 11.88
CA LEU A 81 -9.99 -2.58 11.70
C LEU A 81 -9.03 -2.79 10.51
N VAL A 82 -8.43 -3.97 10.36
CA VAL A 82 -7.51 -4.24 9.25
C VAL A 82 -8.25 -4.40 7.92
N GLU A 83 -9.45 -4.99 7.92
CA GLU A 83 -10.32 -5.06 6.75
C GLU A 83 -10.70 -3.66 6.26
N ALA A 84 -11.14 -2.77 7.17
CA ALA A 84 -11.48 -1.38 6.83
C ALA A 84 -10.25 -0.60 6.34
N PHE A 85 -9.08 -0.85 6.92
CA PHE A 85 -7.85 -0.21 6.47
C PHE A 85 -7.44 -0.69 5.07
N CYS A 86 -7.44 -1.99 4.81
CA CYS A 86 -7.19 -2.59 3.50
C CYS A 86 -8.20 -2.10 2.45
N ALA A 87 -9.48 -2.06 2.81
CA ALA A 87 -10.55 -1.46 2.01
C ALA A 87 -10.27 0.00 1.66
N GLY A 88 -9.74 0.77 2.61
CA GLY A 88 -9.35 2.16 2.39
C GLY A 88 -8.21 2.31 1.38
N VAL A 89 -7.21 1.41 1.42
CA VAL A 89 -6.09 1.41 0.45
C VAL A 89 -6.61 1.22 -0.97
N TRP A 90 -7.39 0.16 -1.21
CA TRP A 90 -7.80 -0.21 -2.56
C TRP A 90 -9.06 0.52 -3.05
N GLY A 91 -10.04 0.72 -2.17
CA GLY A 91 -11.30 1.40 -2.49
C GLY A 91 -11.21 2.92 -2.45
N GLY A 92 -10.25 3.47 -1.69
CA GLY A 92 -10.11 4.91 -1.45
C GLY A 92 -9.57 5.73 -2.63
N LEU A 93 -9.44 7.04 -2.38
CA LEU A 93 -8.99 8.01 -3.37
C LEU A 93 -7.52 7.86 -3.76
N GLY A 94 -6.65 7.41 -2.83
CA GLY A 94 -5.23 7.26 -3.10
C GLY A 94 -4.91 6.25 -4.21
N TYR A 95 -5.75 5.23 -4.38
CA TYR A 95 -5.61 4.23 -5.45
C TYR A 95 -6.50 4.49 -6.67
N SER A 96 -7.36 5.53 -6.64
CA SER A 96 -8.39 5.75 -7.67
C SER A 96 -7.85 5.89 -9.09
N TYR A 97 -6.76 6.66 -9.27
CA TYR A 97 -6.14 6.84 -10.58
C TYR A 97 -5.52 5.54 -11.09
N GLN A 98 -4.72 4.85 -10.27
CA GLN A 98 -4.11 3.58 -10.64
C GLN A 98 -5.17 2.52 -10.94
N ARG A 99 -6.21 2.42 -10.11
CA ARG A 99 -7.37 1.54 -10.33
C ARG A 99 -8.03 1.80 -11.68
N SER A 100 -8.30 3.06 -12.02
CA SER A 100 -8.91 3.42 -13.31
C SER A 100 -8.00 3.06 -14.50
N TYR A 101 -6.69 3.30 -14.38
CA TYR A 101 -5.72 2.91 -15.40
C TYR A 101 -5.70 1.38 -15.60
N LEU A 102 -5.61 0.62 -14.51
CA LEU A 102 -5.55 -0.85 -14.56
C LEU A 102 -6.86 -1.46 -15.06
N SER A 103 -8.00 -0.92 -14.64
CA SER A 103 -9.33 -1.32 -15.14
C SER A 103 -9.39 -1.21 -16.66
N LYS A 104 -9.02 -0.05 -17.23
CA LYS A 104 -9.02 0.14 -18.69
C LYS A 104 -8.09 -0.80 -19.44
N LYS A 105 -6.98 -1.21 -18.82
CA LYS A 105 -5.94 -1.99 -19.48
C LYS A 105 -6.15 -3.50 -19.37
N TYR A 106 -6.68 -3.98 -18.25
CA TYR A 106 -6.67 -5.40 -17.92
C TYR A 106 -8.06 -5.97 -17.60
N GLN A 107 -9.03 -5.15 -17.19
CA GLN A 107 -10.36 -5.64 -16.85
C GLN A 107 -11.07 -6.16 -18.08
N ASN A 108 -11.44 -7.44 -18.04
CA ASN A 108 -12.22 -8.08 -19.08
C ASN A 108 -13.14 -9.15 -18.49
N THR A 109 -14.10 -9.61 -19.28
CA THR A 109 -15.13 -10.56 -18.85
C THR A 109 -14.67 -12.02 -18.85
N THR A 110 -13.54 -12.33 -19.49
CA THR A 110 -13.09 -13.72 -19.73
C THR A 110 -12.09 -14.21 -18.71
N THR A 111 -11.06 -13.42 -18.38
CA THR A 111 -9.93 -13.84 -17.52
C THR A 111 -9.87 -13.14 -16.17
N THR A 112 -10.50 -11.97 -16.01
CA THR A 112 -10.38 -11.17 -14.78
C THR A 112 -11.72 -10.76 -14.16
N SER A 113 -12.82 -11.37 -14.59
CA SER A 113 -14.18 -11.00 -14.15
C SER A 113 -14.45 -11.33 -12.68
N HIS A 114 -13.72 -12.29 -12.10
CA HIS A 114 -13.79 -12.67 -10.69
C HIS A 114 -13.04 -11.72 -9.75
N GLN A 115 -12.21 -10.82 -10.29
CA GLN A 115 -11.38 -9.93 -9.48
C GLN A 115 -12.17 -8.69 -9.02
N LEU A 116 -11.66 -8.01 -7.99
CA LEU A 116 -12.24 -6.76 -7.49
C LEU A 116 -11.76 -5.57 -8.32
N TRP A 117 -12.71 -4.79 -8.86
CA TRP A 117 -12.42 -3.65 -9.73
C TRP A 117 -13.07 -2.36 -9.25
N GLU A 118 -14.33 -2.44 -8.83
CA GLU A 118 -15.10 -1.25 -8.48
C GLU A 118 -14.85 -0.81 -7.03
N PRO A 119 -14.93 0.51 -6.73
CA PRO A 119 -14.76 1.01 -5.37
C PRO A 119 -15.70 0.34 -4.37
N SER A 120 -16.96 0.10 -4.75
CA SER A 120 -17.95 -0.56 -3.90
C SER A 120 -17.58 -2.00 -3.57
N GLN A 121 -17.04 -2.75 -4.53
CA GLN A 121 -16.55 -4.12 -4.33
C GLN A 121 -15.34 -4.14 -3.39
N LEU A 122 -14.41 -3.20 -3.58
CA LEU A 122 -13.22 -3.10 -2.74
C LEU A 122 -13.58 -2.70 -1.31
N LEU A 123 -14.47 -1.72 -1.14
CA LEU A 123 -14.89 -1.23 0.19
C LEU A 123 -15.71 -2.26 0.99
N SER A 124 -16.39 -3.20 0.33
CA SER A 124 -17.23 -4.20 0.98
C SER A 124 -16.56 -5.57 1.15
N SER A 125 -15.39 -5.79 0.53
CA SER A 125 -14.68 -7.06 0.60
C SER A 125 -14.09 -7.31 1.98
N THR A 126 -14.11 -8.57 2.42
CA THR A 126 -13.37 -9.01 3.61
C THR A 126 -11.93 -9.38 3.28
N TYR A 127 -11.52 -9.41 2.00
CA TYR A 127 -10.16 -9.73 1.57
C TYR A 127 -9.67 -11.11 2.05
N GLU A 128 -10.48 -12.16 1.84
CA GLU A 128 -10.04 -13.53 2.10
C GLU A 128 -8.83 -13.91 1.23
N VAL A 129 -8.03 -14.87 1.69
CA VAL A 129 -6.88 -15.39 0.93
C VAL A 129 -7.33 -15.87 -0.45
N GLY A 130 -6.60 -15.49 -1.49
CA GLY A 130 -6.95 -15.70 -2.90
C GLY A 130 -7.78 -14.57 -3.53
N THR A 131 -8.22 -13.58 -2.76
CA THR A 131 -8.88 -12.38 -3.32
C THR A 131 -7.90 -11.66 -4.25
N GLN A 132 -8.31 -11.47 -5.51
CA GLN A 132 -7.51 -10.78 -6.52
C GLN A 132 -8.06 -9.37 -6.77
N ILE A 133 -7.15 -8.41 -6.90
CA ILE A 133 -7.48 -6.98 -6.98
C ILE A 133 -6.82 -6.40 -8.23
N THR A 134 -7.65 -5.89 -9.15
CA THR A 134 -7.21 -5.09 -10.32
C THR A 134 -6.07 -5.68 -11.15
N ASP A 135 -6.03 -7.01 -11.27
CA ASP A 135 -5.06 -7.80 -12.02
C ASP A 135 -3.58 -7.57 -11.65
N HIS A 136 -3.29 -7.03 -10.46
CA HIS A 136 -1.92 -6.74 -10.03
C HIS A 136 -1.61 -7.26 -8.63
N PHE A 137 -2.65 -7.75 -7.95
CA PHE A 137 -2.62 -7.99 -6.52
C PHE A 137 -3.41 -9.25 -6.17
N GLU A 138 -2.89 -10.03 -5.24
CA GLU A 138 -3.56 -11.20 -4.68
C GLU A 138 -3.31 -11.29 -3.18
N VAL A 139 -4.36 -11.47 -2.39
CA VAL A 139 -4.22 -11.72 -0.95
C VAL A 139 -3.59 -13.09 -0.74
N VAL A 140 -2.42 -13.13 -0.12
CA VAL A 140 -1.66 -14.37 0.15
C VAL A 140 -1.65 -14.75 1.62
N SER A 141 -1.99 -13.83 2.52
CA SER A 141 -2.14 -14.10 3.94
C SER A 141 -3.11 -13.12 4.59
N LYS A 142 -3.88 -13.60 5.56
CA LYS A 142 -4.78 -12.78 6.38
C LYS A 142 -4.76 -13.28 7.82
N THR A 143 -4.67 -12.33 8.74
CA THR A 143 -4.80 -12.50 10.19
C THR A 143 -5.72 -11.38 10.72
N PRO A 144 -6.17 -11.44 11.99
CA PRO A 144 -7.01 -10.38 12.55
C PRO A 144 -6.38 -8.98 12.57
N THR A 145 -5.06 -8.87 12.40
CA THR A 145 -4.34 -7.58 12.44
C THR A 145 -3.55 -7.29 11.17
N SER A 146 -3.42 -8.23 10.23
CA SER A 146 -2.56 -8.08 9.05
C SER A 146 -3.14 -8.78 7.82
N ILE A 147 -3.14 -8.08 6.69
CA ILE A 147 -3.47 -8.60 5.35
C ILE A 147 -2.25 -8.41 4.47
N ILE A 148 -1.72 -9.51 3.92
CA ILE A 148 -0.58 -9.50 3.01
C ILE A 148 -1.07 -9.79 1.59
N VAL A 149 -0.68 -8.91 0.67
CA VAL A 149 -1.00 -8.96 -0.74
C VAL A 149 0.28 -9.10 -1.55
N ARG A 150 0.35 -10.10 -2.42
CA ARG A 150 1.42 -10.21 -3.42
C ARG A 150 1.20 -9.19 -4.51
N CYS A 151 2.28 -8.55 -4.96
CA CYS A 151 2.28 -7.53 -6.02
C CYS A 151 3.39 -7.78 -7.05
N GLY A 152 3.56 -6.83 -7.97
CA GLY A 152 4.67 -6.82 -8.94
C GLY A 152 4.31 -7.33 -10.34
N ASP A 153 3.27 -8.16 -10.48
CA ASP A 153 2.73 -8.61 -11.78
C ASP A 153 1.31 -9.21 -11.60
N SER A 154 0.69 -9.62 -12.69
CA SER A 154 -0.64 -10.22 -12.68
C SER A 154 -0.72 -11.51 -11.88
N PRO A 155 -1.77 -11.70 -11.04
CA PRO A 155 -2.01 -12.93 -10.31
C PRO A 155 -2.26 -14.15 -11.21
N LEU A 156 -2.50 -13.93 -12.50
CA LEU A 156 -2.57 -15.00 -13.50
C LEU A 156 -1.20 -15.69 -13.69
N VAL A 157 -0.09 -15.01 -13.37
CA VAL A 157 1.26 -15.58 -13.33
C VAL A 157 1.52 -16.14 -11.92
N THR A 158 1.24 -17.43 -11.72
CA THR A 158 1.29 -18.06 -10.38
C THR A 158 2.72 -18.36 -9.90
N GLY A 159 3.64 -18.64 -10.83
CA GLY A 159 5.05 -18.94 -10.55
C GLY A 159 5.87 -17.72 -10.11
N VAL A 160 7.18 -17.92 -9.99
CA VAL A 160 8.16 -16.87 -9.64
C VAL A 160 8.24 -15.84 -10.77
N ARG A 161 8.24 -14.54 -10.43
CA ARG A 161 8.21 -13.41 -11.38
C ARG A 161 9.53 -12.65 -11.40
N ASP A 162 9.81 -11.95 -12.50
CA ASP A 162 10.99 -11.10 -12.60
C ASP A 162 10.90 -9.92 -11.62
N SER A 163 9.78 -9.20 -11.62
CA SER A 163 9.44 -8.21 -10.60
C SER A 163 8.34 -8.76 -9.70
N ASP A 164 8.61 -8.87 -8.40
CA ASP A 164 7.67 -9.41 -7.42
C ASP A 164 7.72 -8.59 -6.13
N GLY A 165 6.74 -8.82 -5.26
CA GLY A 165 6.73 -8.14 -3.98
C GLY A 165 5.56 -8.51 -3.10
N LEU A 166 5.62 -8.00 -1.87
CA LEU A 166 4.58 -8.13 -0.87
C LEU A 166 4.25 -6.74 -0.31
N PHE A 167 2.96 -6.44 -0.25
CA PHE A 167 2.41 -5.37 0.55
C PHE A 167 1.74 -5.96 1.77
N GLU A 168 2.04 -5.42 2.95
CA GLU A 168 1.35 -5.76 4.19
C GLU A 168 0.61 -4.53 4.70
N MET A 169 -0.71 -4.66 4.79
CA MET A 169 -1.58 -3.73 5.50
C MET A 169 -1.82 -4.29 6.88
N LYS A 170 -1.28 -3.63 7.90
CA LYS A 170 -1.43 -4.04 9.28
C LYS A 170 -2.11 -2.95 10.10
N ALA A 171 -3.06 -3.36 10.93
CA ALA A 171 -3.77 -2.49 11.85
C ALA A 171 -3.87 -3.19 13.20
N SER A 172 -3.44 -2.49 14.26
CA SER A 172 -3.44 -3.01 15.62
C SER A 172 -3.83 -1.93 16.61
N VAL A 173 -4.27 -2.31 17.80
CA VAL A 173 -4.62 -1.37 18.87
C VAL A 173 -3.54 -1.44 19.95
N ASP A 174 -2.96 -0.29 20.26
CA ASP A 174 -2.13 -0.10 21.44
C ASP A 174 -3.00 0.52 22.55
N GLN A 175 -3.44 -0.32 23.48
CA GLN A 175 -4.27 0.09 24.61
C GLN A 175 -3.52 0.99 25.60
N ASN A 176 -2.20 0.83 25.73
CA ASN A 176 -1.40 1.61 26.67
C ASN A 176 -1.27 3.05 26.19
N GLU A 177 -1.06 3.24 24.89
CA GLU A 177 -1.00 4.57 24.27
C GLU A 177 -2.39 5.12 23.90
N GLY A 178 -3.44 4.30 23.93
CA GLY A 178 -4.80 4.70 23.54
C GLY A 178 -4.92 5.03 22.05
N VAL A 179 -4.18 4.31 21.19
CA VAL A 179 -4.12 4.55 19.73
C VAL A 179 -4.32 3.28 18.92
N ALA A 180 -4.90 3.42 17.73
CA ALA A 180 -4.76 2.46 16.65
C ALA A 180 -3.48 2.75 15.86
N VAL A 181 -2.68 1.72 15.60
CA VAL A 181 -1.45 1.78 14.81
C VAL A 181 -1.71 1.13 13.46
N PHE A 182 -1.64 1.94 12.41
CA PHE A 182 -1.74 1.50 11.02
C PHE A 182 -0.36 1.46 10.38
N GLU A 183 -0.08 0.40 9.64
CA GLU A 183 1.21 0.10 9.04
C GLU A 183 1.01 -0.35 7.58
N LEU A 184 1.64 0.38 6.65
CA LEU A 184 1.81 -0.04 5.26
C LEU A 184 3.26 -0.42 5.05
N LYS A 185 3.50 -1.72 4.89
CA LYS A 185 4.82 -2.24 4.56
C LYS A 185 4.87 -2.65 3.11
N SER A 186 5.97 -2.33 2.45
CA SER A 186 6.28 -2.84 1.11
C SER A 186 7.60 -3.59 1.12
N VAL A 187 7.66 -4.68 0.37
CA VAL A 187 8.88 -5.44 0.13
C VAL A 187 8.88 -5.85 -1.34
N PHE A 188 9.71 -5.20 -2.14
CA PHE A 188 9.90 -5.53 -3.56
C PHE A 188 11.20 -6.28 -3.75
N PHE A 189 11.24 -7.19 -4.70
CA PHE A 189 12.44 -7.96 -5.01
C PHE A 189 12.36 -8.54 -6.43
N LYS A 190 13.53 -8.94 -6.94
CA LYS A 190 13.60 -9.74 -8.15
C LYS A 190 13.39 -11.21 -7.80
N GLY A 191 12.38 -11.87 -8.35
CA GLY A 191 12.11 -13.28 -8.04
C GLY A 191 12.96 -14.24 -8.86
N THR A 192 13.10 -13.99 -10.17
CA THR A 192 13.84 -14.85 -11.10
C THR A 192 15.33 -14.52 -11.12
N GLY A 193 16.16 -15.55 -11.32
CA GLY A 193 17.61 -15.40 -11.40
C GLY A 193 18.26 -14.86 -10.12
N LYS A 194 19.59 -14.79 -10.11
CA LYS A 194 20.35 -14.20 -8.99
C LYS A 194 20.72 -12.77 -9.34
N SER A 195 20.55 -11.85 -8.39
CA SER A 195 20.93 -10.44 -8.52
C SER A 195 21.58 -9.94 -7.23
N THR A 196 22.50 -8.99 -7.37
CA THR A 196 23.07 -8.21 -6.26
C THR A 196 22.52 -6.78 -6.25
N GLU A 197 21.73 -6.40 -7.24
CA GLU A 197 21.16 -5.07 -7.38
C GLU A 197 19.79 -4.96 -6.68
N LYS A 198 19.44 -3.74 -6.28
CA LYS A 198 18.09 -3.44 -5.80
C LYS A 198 17.08 -3.57 -6.96
N PRO A 199 15.84 -3.98 -6.68
CA PRO A 199 14.80 -4.17 -7.70
C PRO A 199 14.31 -2.86 -8.35
N MET A 200 14.64 -1.70 -7.77
CA MET A 200 14.26 -0.40 -8.33
C MET A 200 15.32 0.69 -8.06
N PRO A 201 15.45 1.68 -8.94
CA PRO A 201 16.35 2.81 -8.74
C PRO A 201 15.82 3.79 -7.67
N ALA A 202 16.71 4.57 -7.08
CA ALA A 202 16.42 5.42 -5.91
C ALA A 202 15.30 6.47 -6.15
N HIS A 203 15.17 7.01 -7.36
CA HIS A 203 14.11 7.97 -7.66
C HIS A 203 12.71 7.31 -7.72
N VAL A 204 12.63 6.04 -8.14
CA VAL A 204 11.38 5.26 -8.09
C VAL A 204 11.06 4.90 -6.65
N GLU A 205 12.04 4.51 -5.85
CA GLU A 205 11.87 4.28 -4.40
C GLU A 205 11.35 5.55 -3.70
N PHE A 206 11.90 6.72 -4.03
CA PHE A 206 11.42 8.00 -3.49
C PHE A 206 9.97 8.31 -3.90
N ALA A 207 9.64 8.15 -5.19
CA ALA A 207 8.27 8.35 -5.67
C ALA A 207 7.28 7.37 -5.03
N HIS A 208 7.68 6.11 -4.86
CA HIS A 208 6.91 5.09 -4.15
C HIS A 208 6.61 5.55 -2.73
N ARG A 209 7.59 6.04 -1.97
CA ARG A 209 7.39 6.51 -0.59
C ARG A 209 6.44 7.71 -0.48
N LEU A 210 6.44 8.61 -1.46
CA LEU A 210 5.43 9.67 -1.53
C LEU A 210 4.04 9.07 -1.78
N TYR A 211 3.94 8.09 -2.68
CA TYR A 211 2.69 7.41 -2.96
C TYR A 211 2.17 6.58 -1.78
N THR A 212 3.05 5.92 -1.02
CA THR A 212 2.67 5.21 0.22
C THR A 212 2.06 6.16 1.25
N LYS A 213 2.56 7.40 1.37
CA LYS A 213 1.94 8.42 2.23
C LYS A 213 0.54 8.81 1.75
N LEU A 214 0.34 8.92 0.43
CA LEU A 214 -0.99 9.13 -0.17
C LEU A 214 -1.96 8.02 0.25
N TRP A 215 -1.53 6.77 0.05
CA TRP A 215 -2.30 5.59 0.43
C TRP A 215 -2.58 5.56 1.92
N MET A 216 -1.58 5.83 2.76
CA MET A 216 -1.74 5.81 4.21
C MET A 216 -2.82 6.80 4.69
N GLU A 217 -2.73 8.07 4.32
CA GLU A 217 -3.69 9.08 4.80
C GLU A 217 -5.10 8.80 4.26
N THR A 218 -5.23 8.48 2.96
CA THR A 218 -6.55 8.18 2.36
C THR A 218 -7.16 6.86 2.83
N ALA A 219 -6.35 5.87 3.20
CA ALA A 219 -6.84 4.61 3.77
C ALA A 219 -7.31 4.78 5.22
N VAL A 220 -6.59 5.57 6.01
CA VAL A 220 -6.99 5.87 7.39
C VAL A 220 -8.29 6.66 7.46
N GLU A 221 -8.58 7.53 6.49
CA GLU A 221 -9.88 8.19 6.36
C GLU A 221 -11.05 7.20 6.33
N ASN A 222 -10.86 5.99 5.80
CA ASN A 222 -11.89 4.95 5.81
C ASN A 222 -12.17 4.37 7.22
N CYS A 223 -11.25 4.55 8.17
CA CYS A 223 -11.31 3.99 9.53
C CYS A 223 -11.78 4.98 10.60
N VAL A 224 -11.76 6.28 10.30
CA VAL A 224 -12.05 7.36 11.27
C VAL A 224 -13.43 7.96 11.07
N MET A 225 -13.99 8.55 12.14
CA MET A 225 -15.27 9.27 12.12
C MET A 225 -15.23 10.57 11.33
#